data_AF-A0AB36ICU7-F1
#
_entry.id   AF-A0AB36ICU7-F1
#
_cell.length_a   1.000
_cell.length_b   1.000
_cell.length_c   1.000
_cell.angle_alpha   90.00
_cell.angle_beta   90.00
_cell.angle_gamma   90.00
#
_symmetry.space_group_name_H-M   'P 1'
#
loop_
_entity.id
_entity.type
_entity.pdbx_description
1 polymer ?
#
loop_
_entity_poly.entity_id
_entity_poly.type
_entity_poly.pdbx_seq_one_letter_code
_entity_poly.pdbx_strand_id
1 'polypeptide(L)'
;MREFLEWNYTKIHKRVKYEYLRSDYLGNHAVYAFNENDILIAYLHWLGGKIINVNVVDKWRRQGIATRLYELASQKSGNRLEHSADLTVEGAGWVRSLQDN
;
A
#
# COMPACT_ATOMS: atom_id res chain seq x y z
N MET A 1 -17.70 8.95 8.99
CA MET A 1 -18.19 7.56 9.06
C MET A 1 -17.00 6.66 8.70
N ARG A 2 -16.57 5.76 9.59
CA ARG A 2 -15.42 4.85 9.35
C ARG A 2 -15.99 3.48 8.94
N GLU A 3 -15.68 3.01 7.74
CA GLU A 3 -16.06 1.66 7.29
C GLU A 3 -14.91 0.69 7.56
N PHE A 4 -15.17 -0.34 8.37
CA PHE A 4 -14.22 -1.41 8.68
C PHE A 4 -14.54 -2.62 7.79
N LEU A 5 -13.57 -3.10 7.03
CA LEU A 5 -13.66 -4.34 6.25
C LEU A 5 -12.63 -5.33 6.78
N GLU A 6 -13.04 -6.21 7.69
CA GLU A 6 -12.22 -7.32 8.17
C GLU A 6 -12.32 -8.50 7.19
N TRP A 7 -11.18 -8.97 6.67
CA TRP A 7 -11.11 -10.19 5.86
C TRP A 7 -10.22 -11.22 6.56
N ASN A 8 -10.80 -12.37 6.93
CA ASN A 8 -10.08 -13.50 7.53
C ASN A 8 -9.52 -14.42 6.43
N TYR A 9 -8.22 -14.33 6.13
CA TYR A 9 -7.53 -15.28 5.24
C TYR A 9 -6.85 -16.37 6.09
N THR A 10 -7.37 -17.59 6.07
CA THR A 10 -6.88 -18.70 6.91
C THR A 10 -5.88 -19.58 6.15
N LYS A 11 -4.58 -19.28 6.28
CA LYS A 11 -3.48 -20.25 6.18
C LYS A 11 -2.39 -19.88 7.20
N ILE A 12 -2.71 -20.05 8.48
CA ILE A 12 -1.86 -19.87 9.69
C ILE A 12 -0.60 -19.02 9.46
N HIS A 13 -0.73 -17.74 9.14
CA HIS A 13 0.34 -16.75 9.17
C HIS A 13 -0.32 -15.43 9.57
N LYS A 14 0.01 -14.92 10.76
CA LYS A 14 -0.28 -13.58 11.33
C LYS A 14 -1.45 -12.80 10.70
N ARG A 15 -2.53 -12.58 11.46
CA ARG A 15 -3.67 -11.77 11.00
C ARG A 15 -3.20 -10.37 10.63
N VAL A 16 -3.45 -9.97 9.39
CA VAL A 16 -3.22 -8.60 8.92
C VAL A 16 -4.56 -7.94 8.65
N LYS A 17 -4.85 -6.86 9.37
CA LYS A 17 -6.00 -6.00 9.15
C LYS A 17 -5.64 -4.88 8.19
N TYR A 18 -6.55 -4.50 7.30
CA TYR A 18 -6.35 -3.39 6.37
C TYR A 18 -7.37 -2.29 6.61
N GLU A 19 -6.94 -1.03 6.60
CA GLU A 19 -7.81 0.12 6.79
C GLU A 19 -7.60 1.15 5.68
N TYR A 20 -8.68 1.74 5.19
CA TYR A 20 -8.66 2.78 4.16
C TYR A 20 -8.94 4.14 4.79
N LEU A 21 -8.15 5.14 4.40
CA LEU A 21 -8.32 6.54 4.79
C LEU A 21 -8.34 7.42 3.55
N ARG A 22 -9.29 8.35 3.50
CA ARG A 22 -9.32 9.46 2.55
C ARG A 22 -9.15 10.76 3.32
N SER A 23 -8.22 11.61 2.90
CA SER A 23 -8.09 12.98 3.37
C SER A 23 -8.80 13.92 2.41
N ASP A 24 -9.89 14.53 2.87
CA ASP A 24 -10.68 15.47 2.06
C ASP A 24 -9.94 16.79 1.80
N TYR A 25 -8.92 17.12 2.60
CA TYR A 25 -8.17 18.37 2.47
C TYR A 25 -7.15 18.36 1.34
N LEU A 26 -6.49 17.22 1.12
CA LEU A 26 -5.43 17.08 0.10
C LEU A 26 -5.83 16.17 -1.06
N GLY A 27 -7.00 15.53 -1.00
CA GLY A 27 -7.37 14.47 -1.92
C GLY A 27 -6.46 13.23 -1.81
N ASN A 28 -5.69 13.14 -0.72
CA ASN A 28 -4.78 12.02 -0.48
C ASN A 28 -5.58 10.81 -0.02
N HIS A 29 -5.23 9.66 -0.55
CA HIS A 29 -5.80 8.39 -0.18
C HIS A 29 -4.71 7.48 0.39
N ALA A 30 -5.08 6.64 1.33
CA ALA A 30 -4.17 5.71 1.97
C ALA A 30 -4.85 4.39 2.28
N VAL A 31 -4.10 3.29 2.16
CA VAL A 31 -4.44 2.02 2.78
C VAL A 31 -3.31 1.67 3.74
N TYR A 32 -3.68 1.31 4.95
CA TYR A 32 -2.78 0.88 6.02
C TYR A 32 -2.98 -0.60 6.29
N ALA A 33 -1.92 -1.28 6.71
CA ALA A 33 -1.96 -2.66 7.18
C ALA A 33 -1.46 -2.71 8.63
N PHE A 34 -2.21 -3.39 9.48
CA PHE A 34 -1.92 -3.58 10.90
C PHE A 34 -1.79 -5.06 11.22
N ASN A 35 -0.91 -5.41 12.15
CA ASN A 35 -0.84 -6.77 12.66
C ASN A 35 -1.94 -7.07 13.69
N GLU A 36 -1.89 -8.27 14.28
CA GLU A 36 -2.82 -8.73 15.31
C GLU A 36 -2.85 -7.89 16.60
N ASN A 37 -1.85 -7.02 16.82
CA ASN A 37 -1.73 -6.15 17.99
C ASN A 37 -2.02 -4.67 17.64
N ASP A 38 -2.69 -4.42 16.51
CA ASP A 38 -2.97 -3.07 16.00
C ASP A 38 -1.72 -2.21 15.73
N ILE A 39 -0.56 -2.84 15.54
CA ILE A 39 0.68 -2.15 15.17
C ILE A 39 0.70 -1.98 13.65
N LEU A 40 0.96 -0.76 13.18
CA LEU A 40 1.12 -0.46 11.76
C LEU A 40 2.35 -1.20 11.21
N ILE A 41 2.16 -2.00 10.16
CA ILE A 41 3.22 -2.82 9.53
C ILE A 41 3.43 -2.50 8.06
N ALA A 42 2.48 -1.85 7.40
CA ALA A 42 2.64 -1.37 6.03
C ALA A 42 1.65 -0.25 5.70
N TYR A 43 1.96 0.54 4.68
CA TYR A 43 1.05 1.53 4.14
C TYR A 43 1.29 1.74 2.64
N LEU A 44 0.26 2.24 1.95
CA LEU A 44 0.32 2.71 0.57
C LEU A 44 -0.50 3.99 0.46
N HIS A 45 0.15 5.07 0.02
CA HIS A 45 -0.49 6.36 -0.22
C HIS A 45 -0.55 6.65 -1.72
N TRP A 46 -1.65 7.22 -2.17
CA TRP A 46 -1.81 7.68 -3.54
C TRP A 46 -2.58 9.00 -3.63
N LEU A 47 -2.32 9.73 -4.71
CA LEU A 47 -2.96 10.99 -5.05
C LEU A 47 -3.19 11.03 -6.55
N GLY A 48 -4.39 11.38 -6.99
CA GLY A 48 -4.69 11.53 -8.43
C GLY A 48 -4.38 10.29 -9.28
N GLY A 49 -4.60 9.09 -8.74
CA GLY A 49 -4.28 7.83 -9.43
C GLY A 49 -2.80 7.42 -9.40
N LYS A 50 -1.93 8.21 -8.78
CA LYS A 50 -0.49 7.93 -8.66
C LYS A 50 -0.10 7.55 -7.24
N ILE A 51 0.59 6.43 -7.09
CA ILE A 51 1.19 5.98 -5.83
C ILE A 51 2.33 6.93 -5.50
N ILE A 52 2.26 7.59 -4.35
CA ILE A 52 3.27 8.54 -3.88
C ILE A 52 4.21 7.91 -2.86
N ASN A 53 3.76 6.90 -2.12
CA ASN A 53 4.56 6.23 -1.11
C ASN A 53 4.01 4.83 -0.85
N VAL A 54 4.90 3.86 -0.69
CA VAL A 54 4.56 2.50 -0.27
C VAL A 54 5.67 1.99 0.63
N ASN A 55 5.33 1.41 1.77
CA ASN A 55 6.30 0.82 2.67
C ASN A 55 5.73 -0.42 3.35
N VAL A 56 6.59 -1.41 3.56
CA VAL A 56 6.32 -2.61 4.35
C VAL A 56 7.49 -2.80 5.29
N VAL A 57 7.21 -2.89 6.59
CA VAL A 57 8.22 -3.13 7.63
C VAL A 57 8.99 -4.41 7.30
N ASP A 58 10.32 -4.40 7.40
CA ASP A 58 11.21 -5.45 6.89
C ASP A 58 10.81 -6.87 7.29
N LYS A 59 10.47 -7.08 8.57
CA LYS A 59 10.04 -8.38 9.11
C LYS A 59 8.71 -8.92 8.53
N TRP A 60 8.00 -8.09 7.78
CA TRP A 60 6.73 -8.39 7.12
C TRP A 60 6.83 -8.40 5.58
N ARG A 61 8.02 -8.13 5.02
CA ARG A 61 8.24 -8.21 3.57
C ARG A 61 8.13 -9.65 3.06
N ARG A 62 7.90 -9.79 1.75
CA ARG A 62 7.71 -11.08 1.05
C ARG A 62 6.53 -11.93 1.53
N GLN A 63 5.52 -11.30 2.14
CA GLN A 63 4.27 -11.95 2.59
C GLN A 63 3.04 -11.51 1.77
N GLY A 64 3.25 -10.90 0.59
CA GLY A 64 2.15 -10.43 -0.27
C GLY A 64 1.41 -9.17 0.21
N ILE A 65 1.84 -8.56 1.33
CA ILE A 65 1.18 -7.36 1.89
C ILE A 65 1.18 -6.17 0.92
N ALA A 66 2.31 -5.91 0.24
CA ALA A 66 2.40 -4.83 -0.75
C ALA A 66 1.42 -5.06 -1.91
N THR A 67 1.32 -6.28 -2.41
CA THR A 67 0.35 -6.66 -3.45
C THR A 67 -1.07 -6.41 -2.97
N ARG A 68 -1.40 -6.82 -1.74
CA ARG A 68 -2.73 -6.63 -1.18
C ARG A 68 -3.08 -5.15 -0.98
N LEU A 69 -2.13 -4.34 -0.52
CA LEU A 69 -2.30 -2.88 -0.44
C LEU A 69 -2.62 -2.28 -1.81
N TYR A 70 -1.90 -2.69 -2.85
CA TYR A 70 -2.11 -2.21 -4.21
C TYR A 70 -3.48 -2.60 -4.79
N GLU A 71 -3.92 -3.85 -4.56
CA GLU A 71 -5.26 -4.31 -4.96
C GLU A 71 -6.35 -3.45 -4.32
N LEU A 72 -6.26 -3.25 -3.01
CA LEU A 72 -7.24 -2.45 -2.26
C LEU A 72 -7.23 -0.99 -2.71
N ALA A 73 -6.06 -0.42 -2.95
CA ALA A 73 -5.91 0.94 -3.43
C ALA A 73 -6.48 1.11 -4.85
N SER A 74 -6.23 0.14 -5.74
CA SER A 74 -6.80 0.12 -7.10
C SER A 74 -8.34 0.01 -7.04
N GLN A 75 -8.87 -0.89 -6.22
CA GLN A 75 -10.33 -1.02 -5.99
C GLN A 75 -10.96 0.27 -5.47
N LYS A 76 -10.31 0.95 -4.51
CA LYS A 76 -10.82 2.21 -3.94
C LYS A 76 -10.74 3.39 -4.91
N SER A 77 -9.72 3.40 -5.78
CA SER A 77 -9.58 4.43 -6.82
C SER A 77 -10.50 4.23 -8.02
N GLY A 78 -11.04 3.01 -8.19
CA GLY A 78 -11.83 2.61 -9.37
C GLY A 78 -10.99 2.34 -10.62
N ASN A 79 -9.68 2.57 -10.58
CA ASN A 79 -8.76 2.41 -11.70
C ASN A 79 -7.46 1.73 -11.27
N ARG A 80 -6.63 1.37 -12.25
CA ARG A 80 -5.26 0.93 -11.97
C ARG A 80 -4.44 2.13 -11.49
N LEU A 81 -3.73 1.98 -10.37
CA LEU A 81 -2.82 3.01 -9.88
C LEU A 81 -1.46 2.93 -10.60
N GLU A 82 -0.90 4.09 -10.92
CA GLU A 82 0.44 4.20 -11.51
C GLU A 82 1.47 4.44 -10.41
N HIS A 83 2.67 3.87 -10.53
CA HIS A 83 3.77 4.27 -9.66
C HIS A 83 4.24 5.67 -10.07
N SER A 84 4.19 6.65 -9.16
CA SER A 84 4.87 7.93 -9.41
C SER A 84 6.37 7.66 -9.37
N ALA A 85 7.03 7.78 -10.52
CA ALA A 85 8.49 7.78 -10.60
C ALA A 85 9.11 9.06 -10.00
N ASP A 86 8.28 10.05 -9.63
CA ASP A 86 8.70 11.43 -9.42
C ASP A 86 9.07 11.78 -7.97
N LEU A 87 8.87 10.89 -6.98
CA LEU A 87 8.91 11.29 -5.55
C LEU A 87 9.74 10.42 -4.60
N THR A 88 10.69 9.62 -5.09
CA THR A 88 11.72 9.09 -4.19
C THR A 88 13.10 9.25 -4.83
N VAL A 89 14.03 9.81 -4.07
CA VAL A 89 15.48 9.73 -4.33
C VAL A 89 15.92 8.25 -4.43
N GLU A 90 15.08 7.30 -3.98
CA GLU A 90 15.24 5.85 -4.16
C GLU A 90 14.64 5.27 -5.46
N GLY A 91 13.77 6.01 -6.18
CA GLY A 91 13.22 5.62 -7.49
C GLY A 91 14.27 5.63 -8.60
N ALA A 92 15.35 6.39 -8.42
CA ALA A 92 16.50 6.43 -9.34
C ALA A 92 17.25 5.07 -9.41
N GLY A 93 17.13 4.21 -8.39
CA GLY A 93 17.77 2.91 -8.36
C GLY A 93 17.05 1.84 -9.19
N TRP A 94 15.73 1.95 -9.35
CA TRP A 94 14.93 0.90 -9.99
C TRP A 94 14.86 1.05 -11.51
N VAL A 95 14.86 2.29 -12.01
CA VAL A 95 14.84 2.55 -13.47
C VAL A 95 16.16 2.16 -14.14
N ARG A 96 17.28 2.22 -13.40
CA ARG A 96 18.61 1.91 -13.96
C ARG A 96 18.85 0.42 -14.20
N SER A 97 18.12 -0.48 -13.53
CA SER A 97 18.26 -1.93 -13.73
C SER A 97 17.45 -2.49 -14.92
N LEU A 98 16.65 -1.66 -15.60
CA LEU A 98 15.85 -2.06 -16.76
C LEU A 98 16.41 -1.55 -18.11
N GLN A 99 17.52 -0.81 -18.09
CA GLN A 99 18.22 -0.34 -19.30
C GLN A 99 19.52 -1.09 -19.61
N ASP A 100 20.03 -1.91 -18.69
CA ASP A 100 21.25 -2.71 -18.86
C ASP A 100 20.96 -4.19 -19.18
N ASN A 101 19.88 -4.49 -19.90
CA ASN A 101 19.62 -5.81 -20.50
C ASN A 101 19.06 -5.68 -21.91
#